data_AF-A0A0N1N1X7-F1
#
_entry.id   AF-A0A0N1N1X7-F1
#
_cell.length_a   1.000
_cell.length_b   1.000
_cell.length_c   1.000
_cell.angle_alpha   90.00
_cell.angle_beta   90.00
_cell.angle_gamma   90.00
#
_symmetry.space_group_name_H-M   'P 1'
#
loop_
_entity.id
_entity.type
_entity.pdbx_description
1 polymer ?
#
loop_
_entity_poly.entity_id
_entity_poly.type
_entity_poly.pdbx_seq_one_letter_code
_entity_poly.pdbx_strand_id
1 'polypeptide(L)'
;MTLRSLSAAVFLALAAVGSAPSAIAQPVAATKAPALVPLEQAFMKAATELFAKLPASAGETTIVIDPLIDGVTGIQSAATRGFDKRIAELVAQRYPHVKVLAFTPENVAKAKFVFIGTFNTINNAGQPGGERDAFWICFALVEREAKTVYARSVSRSVVNNVDIAPAASYSDSPVWGMDAATRAYIEACQKGQPGTPVSAAYIDQLGAAARIREATAAYEAGDHAKARDLYREAKEQPGGDQLRVLNGLYLSYAALGETSQADSTFGQMVERGFSLGQLGVKFLFEPNSTAFNADRKLSASYPAWLREIAASATKAGVCLEVVGHASRTGPEGLNDRLSRDRAERIASLMAGQAPGISQRLRPSGVGYREALVGLPRDDASTAVDRRVEFKTAPCA
;
A
#
# COMPACT_ATOMS: atom_id res chain seq x y z
N MET A 1 -67.22 -49.89 18.47
CA MET A 1 -67.06 -48.60 19.17
C MET A 1 -65.85 -48.69 20.09
N THR A 2 -65.19 -47.55 20.31
CA THR A 2 -64.10 -47.26 21.26
C THR A 2 -62.67 -47.74 20.97
N LEU A 3 -61.79 -46.74 21.05
CA LEU A 3 -60.34 -46.64 20.96
C LEU A 3 -59.53 -47.75 21.62
N ARG A 4 -58.31 -47.99 21.12
CA ARG A 4 -57.12 -48.13 21.97
C ARG A 4 -55.80 -47.86 21.25
N SER A 5 -54.98 -47.06 21.92
CA SER A 5 -53.64 -46.57 21.61
C SER A 5 -52.59 -47.70 21.53
N LEU A 6 -51.51 -47.48 20.78
CA LEU A 6 -50.24 -48.20 20.98
C LEU A 6 -49.05 -47.24 20.96
N SER A 7 -48.27 -47.36 22.04
CA SER A 7 -47.07 -46.62 22.41
C SER A 7 -45.87 -46.92 21.50
N ALA A 8 -45.08 -45.91 21.19
CA ALA A 8 -43.77 -46.04 20.54
C ALA A 8 -42.67 -46.19 21.62
N ALA A 9 -41.87 -47.24 21.50
CA ALA A 9 -40.73 -47.53 22.38
C ALA A 9 -39.45 -46.82 21.91
N VAL A 10 -38.72 -46.30 22.88
CA VAL A 10 -37.43 -45.61 22.77
C VAL A 10 -36.30 -46.64 22.63
N PHE A 11 -35.39 -46.43 21.67
CA PHE A 11 -34.09 -47.11 21.62
C PHE A 11 -32.96 -46.07 21.77
N LEU A 12 -32.23 -46.15 22.88
CA LEU A 12 -30.97 -45.45 23.14
C LEU A 12 -29.82 -46.24 22.48
N ALA A 13 -29.05 -45.61 21.59
CA ALA A 13 -27.81 -46.17 21.06
C ALA A 13 -26.60 -45.51 21.76
N LEU A 14 -25.80 -46.31 22.47
CA LEU A 14 -24.52 -45.93 23.07
C LEU A 14 -23.43 -45.99 21.99
N ALA A 15 -22.79 -44.86 21.67
CA ALA A 15 -21.61 -44.82 20.81
C ALA A 15 -20.33 -44.78 21.67
N ALA A 16 -19.49 -45.82 21.52
CA ALA A 16 -18.18 -45.92 22.15
C ALA A 16 -17.15 -45.07 21.38
N VAL A 17 -16.42 -44.20 22.10
CA VAL A 17 -15.34 -43.37 21.56
C VAL A 17 -14.03 -44.17 21.62
N GLY A 18 -13.47 -44.52 20.46
CA GLY A 18 -12.12 -45.07 20.34
C GLY A 18 -11.09 -43.96 20.19
N SER A 19 -10.10 -43.90 21.08
CA SER A 19 -8.97 -42.98 21.06
C SER A 19 -7.85 -43.51 20.15
N ALA A 20 -7.58 -42.82 19.05
CA ALA A 20 -6.44 -43.08 18.17
C ALA A 20 -5.17 -42.34 18.68
N PRO A 21 -3.97 -42.93 18.55
CA PRO A 21 -2.73 -42.33 19.03
C PRO A 21 -2.30 -41.13 18.16
N SER A 22 -1.90 -40.05 18.81
CA SER A 22 -1.42 -38.82 18.18
C SER A 22 -0.11 -39.06 17.43
N ALA A 23 -0.11 -38.82 16.12
CA ALA A 23 1.09 -38.82 15.30
C ALA A 23 2.01 -37.64 15.68
N ILE A 24 3.27 -37.95 15.98
CA ILE A 24 4.33 -36.95 16.19
C ILE A 24 4.58 -36.25 14.85
N ALA A 25 4.33 -34.94 14.77
CA ALA A 25 4.61 -34.15 13.58
C ALA A 25 6.12 -34.13 13.31
N GLN A 26 6.52 -34.59 12.12
CA GLN A 26 7.91 -34.49 11.65
C GLN A 26 8.26 -33.01 11.41
N PRO A 27 9.47 -32.55 11.77
CA PRO A 27 9.91 -31.19 11.49
C PRO A 27 10.01 -30.99 9.97
N VAL A 28 9.27 -30.01 9.46
CA VAL A 28 9.33 -29.61 8.04
C VAL A 28 10.72 -29.05 7.76
N ALA A 29 11.46 -29.69 6.85
CA ALA A 29 12.78 -29.22 6.44
C ALA A 29 12.67 -27.79 5.86
N ALA A 30 13.46 -26.87 6.40
CA ALA A 30 13.52 -25.49 5.91
C ALA A 30 14.03 -25.49 4.46
N THR A 31 13.19 -25.05 3.52
CA THR A 31 13.57 -24.86 2.13
C THR A 31 14.69 -23.82 2.04
N LYS A 32 15.82 -24.19 1.42
CA LYS A 32 16.95 -23.28 1.23
C LYS A 32 16.50 -22.07 0.41
N ALA A 33 16.74 -20.87 0.93
CA ALA A 33 16.39 -19.63 0.26
C ALA A 33 17.04 -19.54 -1.13
N PRO A 34 16.35 -19.01 -2.17
CA PRO A 34 16.92 -18.82 -3.50
C PRO A 34 18.19 -17.95 -3.47
N ALA A 35 19.16 -18.26 -4.34
CA ALA A 35 20.33 -17.42 -4.50
C ALA A 35 19.93 -16.04 -5.06
N LEU A 36 20.47 -14.98 -4.47
CA LEU A 36 20.24 -13.59 -4.90
C LEU A 36 21.24 -13.18 -5.98
N VAL A 37 20.79 -12.35 -6.90
CA VAL A 37 21.60 -11.76 -7.97
C VAL A 37 21.61 -10.22 -7.85
N PRO A 38 22.51 -9.51 -8.56
CA PRO A 38 22.45 -8.05 -8.65
C PRO A 38 21.11 -7.55 -9.21
N LEU A 39 20.70 -6.34 -8.81
CA LEU A 39 19.40 -5.76 -9.22
C LEU A 39 19.20 -5.76 -10.74
N GLU A 40 20.23 -5.36 -11.49
CA GLU A 40 20.17 -5.32 -12.95
C GLU A 40 19.86 -6.69 -13.56
N GLN A 41 20.52 -7.73 -13.07
CA GLN A 41 20.31 -9.08 -13.54
C GLN A 41 18.92 -9.59 -13.18
N ALA A 42 18.45 -9.28 -11.96
CA ALA A 42 17.11 -9.66 -11.53
C ALA A 42 16.01 -8.98 -12.37
N PHE A 43 16.16 -7.68 -12.64
CA PHE A 43 15.27 -6.88 -13.48
C PHE A 43 15.22 -7.44 -14.90
N MET A 44 16.38 -7.61 -15.53
CA MET A 44 16.49 -8.10 -16.91
C MET A 44 15.91 -9.50 -17.06
N LYS A 45 16.14 -10.37 -16.07
CA LYS A 45 15.53 -11.71 -16.03
C LYS A 45 14.00 -11.62 -16.01
N ALA A 46 13.42 -10.89 -15.05
CA ALA A 46 11.97 -10.77 -14.93
C ALA A 46 11.35 -10.19 -16.21
N ALA A 47 11.89 -9.08 -16.73
CA ALA A 47 11.37 -8.47 -17.94
C ALA A 47 11.46 -9.40 -19.16
N THR A 48 12.60 -10.06 -19.37
CA THR A 48 12.80 -10.98 -20.51
C THR A 48 11.86 -12.18 -20.43
N GLU A 49 11.73 -12.79 -19.24
CA GLU A 49 10.80 -13.91 -19.00
C GLU A 49 9.33 -13.52 -19.21
N LEU A 50 8.96 -12.27 -18.88
CA LEU A 50 7.61 -11.77 -19.11
C LEU A 50 7.33 -11.59 -20.60
N PHE A 51 8.18 -10.84 -21.31
CA PHE A 51 7.94 -10.50 -22.72
C PHE A 51 8.16 -11.68 -23.66
N ALA A 52 8.94 -12.70 -23.27
CA ALA A 52 9.01 -13.97 -24.01
C ALA A 52 7.65 -14.70 -24.12
N LYS A 53 6.68 -14.34 -23.26
CA LYS A 53 5.31 -14.90 -23.30
C LYS A 53 4.41 -14.18 -24.31
N LEU A 54 4.86 -13.07 -24.90
CA LEU A 54 4.14 -12.42 -26.00
C LEU A 54 4.58 -13.03 -27.33
N PRO A 55 3.70 -13.74 -28.06
CA PRO A 55 4.06 -14.33 -29.33
C PRO A 55 4.19 -13.25 -30.42
N ALA A 56 5.31 -13.27 -31.15
CA ALA A 56 5.55 -12.38 -32.29
C ALA A 56 4.56 -12.59 -33.45
N SER A 57 3.90 -13.76 -33.51
CA SER A 57 2.91 -14.11 -34.55
C SER A 57 1.55 -13.43 -34.36
N ALA A 58 1.33 -12.70 -33.25
CA ALA A 58 0.06 -12.07 -32.93
C ALA A 58 -0.13 -10.64 -33.53
N GLY A 59 0.80 -10.18 -34.38
CA GLY A 59 0.79 -8.81 -34.92
C GLY A 59 1.30 -7.77 -33.91
N GLU A 60 1.16 -6.48 -34.24
CA GLU A 60 1.55 -5.39 -33.34
C GLU A 60 0.72 -5.45 -32.05
N THR A 61 1.41 -5.50 -30.90
CA THR A 61 0.80 -5.54 -29.57
C THR A 61 1.05 -4.22 -28.86
N THR A 62 -0.01 -3.51 -28.52
CA THR A 62 0.08 -2.25 -27.76
C THR A 62 0.07 -2.52 -26.27
N ILE A 63 1.02 -1.90 -25.56
CA ILE A 63 1.07 -1.93 -24.10
C ILE A 63 1.16 -0.51 -23.55
N VAL A 64 0.64 -0.32 -22.34
CA VAL A 64 0.93 0.85 -21.50
C VAL A 64 1.56 0.37 -20.20
N ILE A 65 2.36 1.22 -19.55
CA ILE A 65 3.00 0.92 -18.27
C ILE A 65 2.31 1.74 -17.19
N ASP A 66 1.56 1.09 -16.30
CA ASP A 66 1.07 1.72 -15.07
C ASP A 66 2.25 1.77 -14.07
N PRO A 67 2.67 2.96 -13.61
CA PRO A 67 3.93 3.11 -12.90
C PRO A 67 4.10 2.14 -11.74
N LEU A 68 5.31 1.61 -11.62
CA LEU A 68 5.61 0.58 -10.64
C LEU A 68 5.58 1.16 -9.22
N ILE A 69 5.05 0.37 -8.28
CA ILE A 69 4.92 0.75 -6.87
C ILE A 69 5.58 -0.29 -5.96
N ASP A 70 5.91 0.12 -4.75
CA ASP A 70 6.29 -0.82 -3.71
C ASP A 70 5.08 -1.66 -3.32
N GLY A 71 5.25 -2.98 -3.35
CA GLY A 71 4.19 -3.95 -3.16
C GLY A 71 3.73 -4.14 -1.71
N VAL A 72 4.26 -3.38 -0.76
CA VAL A 72 3.82 -3.37 0.65
C VAL A 72 3.18 -2.02 1.01
N THR A 73 3.82 -0.93 0.59
CA THR A 73 3.41 0.44 0.91
C THR A 73 2.46 1.04 -0.12
N GLY A 74 2.46 0.56 -1.36
CA GLY A 74 1.74 1.16 -2.49
C GLY A 74 2.33 2.48 -2.99
N ILE A 75 3.56 2.82 -2.58
CA ILE A 75 4.24 4.08 -2.89
C ILE A 75 5.22 3.91 -4.06
N GLN A 76 5.33 4.93 -4.90
CA GLN A 76 6.39 5.00 -5.90
C GLN A 76 7.71 5.50 -5.28
N SER A 77 8.83 4.88 -5.64
CA SER A 77 10.17 5.26 -5.18
C SER A 77 11.08 5.69 -6.33
N ALA A 78 12.25 6.23 -6.00
CA ALA A 78 13.30 6.53 -6.98
C ALA A 78 13.64 5.31 -7.86
N ALA A 79 13.76 4.11 -7.27
CA ALA A 79 13.98 2.87 -7.99
C ALA A 79 12.87 2.55 -9.00
N THR A 80 11.60 2.61 -8.58
CA THR A 80 10.50 2.20 -9.46
C THR A 80 10.26 3.18 -10.62
N ARG A 81 10.52 4.48 -10.43
CA ARG A 81 10.52 5.47 -11.52
C ARG A 81 11.49 5.15 -12.64
N GLY A 82 12.67 4.63 -12.30
CA GLY A 82 13.67 4.23 -13.28
C GLY A 82 13.23 3.03 -14.12
N PHE A 83 12.36 2.15 -13.60
CA PHE A 83 11.98 0.91 -14.26
C PHE A 83 11.10 1.13 -15.49
N ASP A 84 10.13 2.05 -15.46
CA ASP A 84 9.23 2.31 -16.60
C ASP A 84 10.02 2.63 -17.89
N LYS A 85 10.99 3.56 -17.77
CA LYS A 85 11.86 3.98 -18.87
C LYS A 85 12.72 2.81 -19.38
N ARG A 86 13.31 2.05 -18.46
CA ARG A 86 14.15 0.89 -18.80
C ARG A 86 13.37 -0.23 -19.48
N ILE A 87 12.12 -0.46 -19.05
CA ILE A 87 11.21 -1.41 -19.71
C ILE A 87 10.91 -0.93 -21.13
N ALA A 88 10.57 0.35 -21.31
CA ALA A 88 10.29 0.89 -22.64
C ALA A 88 11.49 0.76 -23.59
N GLU A 89 12.70 1.06 -23.11
CA GLU A 89 13.95 0.89 -23.87
C GLU A 89 14.22 -0.58 -24.22
N LEU A 90 14.07 -1.50 -23.26
CA LEU A 90 14.22 -2.94 -23.47
C LEU A 90 13.24 -3.47 -24.52
N VAL A 91 11.97 -3.08 -24.42
CA VAL A 91 10.90 -3.49 -25.32
C VAL A 91 11.19 -3.02 -26.74
N ALA A 92 11.52 -1.73 -26.90
CA ALA A 92 11.85 -1.17 -28.21
C ALA A 92 13.05 -1.87 -28.88
N GLN A 93 14.04 -2.31 -28.09
CA GLN A 93 15.23 -2.98 -28.63
C GLN A 93 15.01 -4.46 -28.94
N ARG A 94 14.25 -5.20 -28.12
CA ARG A 94 14.21 -6.67 -28.18
C ARG A 94 12.87 -7.24 -28.65
N TYR A 95 11.81 -6.46 -28.61
CA TYR A 95 10.45 -6.89 -28.92
C TYR A 95 9.80 -5.90 -29.89
N PRO A 96 10.27 -5.81 -31.16
CA PRO A 96 9.82 -4.80 -32.11
C PRO A 96 8.33 -4.90 -32.50
N HIS A 97 7.69 -6.03 -32.20
CA HIS A 97 6.25 -6.22 -32.36
C HIS A 97 5.42 -5.66 -31.19
N VAL A 98 6.07 -5.20 -30.12
CA VAL A 98 5.42 -4.63 -28.93
C VAL A 98 5.64 -3.13 -28.93
N LYS A 99 4.54 -2.38 -28.92
CA LYS A 99 4.54 -0.92 -28.92
C LYS A 99 4.15 -0.39 -27.56
N VAL A 100 5.08 0.27 -26.88
CA VAL A 100 4.82 0.95 -25.61
C VAL A 100 4.23 2.32 -25.88
N LEU A 101 2.99 2.54 -25.42
CA LEU A 101 2.30 3.82 -25.48
C LEU A 101 2.49 4.58 -24.15
N ALA A 102 2.42 5.91 -24.20
CA ALA A 102 2.41 6.72 -22.99
C ALA A 102 1.18 6.41 -22.14
N PHE A 103 1.33 6.32 -20.81
CA PHE A 103 0.22 6.08 -19.90
C PHE A 103 -0.62 7.35 -19.72
N THR A 104 -1.58 7.54 -20.65
CA THR A 104 -2.60 8.58 -20.67
C THR A 104 -3.98 7.92 -20.78
N PRO A 105 -5.08 8.59 -20.37
CA PRO A 105 -6.42 8.02 -20.46
C PRO A 105 -6.77 7.47 -21.86
N GLU A 106 -6.36 8.18 -22.92
CA GLU A 106 -6.65 7.82 -24.31
C GLU A 106 -5.90 6.57 -24.76
N ASN A 107 -4.64 6.42 -24.34
CA ASN A 107 -3.81 5.28 -24.71
C ASN A 107 -4.18 4.04 -23.89
N VAL A 108 -4.55 4.21 -22.63
CA VAL A 108 -5.06 3.12 -21.79
C VAL A 108 -6.34 2.53 -22.39
N ALA A 109 -7.20 3.38 -22.99
CA ALA A 109 -8.39 2.93 -23.71
C ALA A 109 -8.10 2.16 -25.02
N LYS A 110 -6.86 2.17 -25.52
CA LYS A 110 -6.44 1.51 -26.78
C LYS A 110 -5.47 0.35 -26.56
N ALA A 111 -4.76 0.33 -25.44
CA ALA A 111 -3.76 -0.68 -25.15
C ALA A 111 -4.40 -2.07 -25.01
N LYS A 112 -3.75 -3.08 -25.58
CA LYS A 112 -4.14 -4.48 -25.37
C LYS A 112 -3.79 -4.92 -23.94
N PHE A 113 -2.57 -4.60 -23.52
CA PHE A 113 -2.09 -4.95 -22.18
C PHE A 113 -1.72 -3.73 -21.35
N VAL A 114 -1.94 -3.84 -20.05
CA VAL A 114 -1.36 -2.96 -19.05
C VAL A 114 -0.22 -3.71 -18.36
N PHE A 115 0.99 -3.19 -18.46
CA PHE A 115 2.13 -3.65 -17.68
C PHE A 115 2.02 -3.07 -16.27
N ILE A 116 2.09 -3.95 -15.27
CA ILE A 116 2.19 -3.59 -13.85
C ILE A 116 3.42 -4.23 -13.24
N GLY A 117 3.94 -3.65 -12.17
CA GLY A 117 5.02 -4.22 -11.41
C GLY A 117 5.11 -3.74 -9.98
N THR A 118 5.56 -4.65 -9.12
CA THR A 118 5.87 -4.33 -7.72
C THR A 118 7.34 -4.54 -7.41
N PHE A 119 7.88 -3.67 -6.57
CA PHE A 119 9.27 -3.72 -6.11
C PHE A 119 9.34 -3.40 -4.63
N ASN A 120 9.53 -4.41 -3.79
CA ASN A 120 9.55 -4.25 -2.34
C ASN A 120 10.57 -5.16 -1.68
N THR A 121 10.92 -4.85 -0.44
CA THR A 121 11.79 -5.69 0.37
C THR A 121 11.03 -6.92 0.89
N ILE A 122 11.75 -8.03 1.07
CA ILE A 122 11.24 -9.29 1.62
C ILE A 122 12.31 -9.92 2.51
N ASN A 123 11.91 -10.91 3.31
CA ASN A 123 12.83 -11.92 3.80
C ASN A 123 12.95 -13.04 2.76
N ASN A 124 14.17 -13.31 2.30
CA ASN A 124 14.44 -14.26 1.22
C ASN A 124 14.11 -15.71 1.60
N ALA A 125 14.21 -16.04 2.89
CA ALA A 125 13.80 -17.34 3.43
C ALA A 125 12.26 -17.48 3.55
N GLY A 126 11.49 -16.44 3.22
CA GLY A 126 10.03 -16.47 3.26
C GLY A 126 9.43 -16.33 4.66
N GLN A 127 10.21 -15.85 5.64
CA GLN A 127 9.75 -15.65 7.00
C GLN A 127 9.13 -14.25 7.16
N PRO A 128 7.82 -14.12 7.46
CA PRO A 128 7.15 -12.81 7.48
C PRO A 128 7.79 -11.75 8.38
N GLY A 129 8.25 -12.15 9.57
CA GLY A 129 8.92 -11.27 10.56
C GLY A 129 10.46 -11.26 10.49
N GLY A 130 11.05 -12.00 9.54
CA GLY A 130 12.50 -12.05 9.36
C GLY A 130 13.08 -10.76 8.79
N GLU A 131 14.41 -10.65 8.82
CA GLU A 131 15.13 -9.52 8.24
C GLU A 131 14.81 -9.36 6.74
N ARG A 132 14.73 -8.11 6.31
CA ARG A 132 14.48 -7.75 4.91
C ARG A 132 15.81 -7.75 4.13
N ASP A 133 16.22 -8.92 3.67
CA ASP A 133 17.53 -9.20 3.07
C ASP A 133 17.51 -9.34 1.53
N ALA A 134 16.34 -9.24 0.89
CA ALA A 134 16.20 -9.25 -0.55
C ALA A 134 15.14 -8.25 -1.04
N PHE A 135 15.29 -7.81 -2.28
CA PHE A 135 14.18 -7.22 -3.04
C PHE A 135 13.43 -8.30 -3.81
N TRP A 136 12.11 -8.25 -3.77
CA TRP A 136 11.20 -8.97 -4.66
C TRP A 136 10.82 -8.06 -5.83
N ILE A 137 11.02 -8.54 -7.05
CA ILE A 137 10.55 -7.92 -8.28
C ILE A 137 9.42 -8.77 -8.83
N CYS A 138 8.26 -8.17 -9.05
CA CYS A 138 7.17 -8.79 -9.78
C CYS A 138 6.81 -7.92 -10.98
N PHE A 139 6.67 -8.54 -12.15
CA PHE A 139 6.06 -7.91 -13.31
C PHE A 139 4.91 -8.77 -13.84
N ALA A 140 3.84 -8.11 -14.28
CA ALA A 140 2.71 -8.77 -14.91
C ALA A 140 2.17 -7.96 -16.09
N LEU A 141 1.60 -8.67 -17.06
CA LEU A 141 0.78 -8.11 -18.13
C LEU A 141 -0.68 -8.44 -17.81
N VAL A 142 -1.50 -7.42 -17.67
CA VAL A 142 -2.96 -7.54 -17.54
C VAL A 142 -3.58 -7.34 -18.92
N GLU A 143 -4.35 -8.31 -19.41
CA GLU A 143 -5.12 -8.17 -20.63
C GLU A 143 -6.39 -7.36 -20.33
N ARG A 144 -6.51 -6.18 -20.95
CA ARG A 144 -7.53 -5.21 -20.56
C ARG A 144 -8.95 -5.66 -20.91
N GLU A 145 -9.14 -6.22 -22.10
CA GLU A 145 -10.47 -6.67 -22.56
C GLU A 145 -10.92 -7.94 -21.84
N ALA A 146 -10.02 -8.92 -21.69
CA ALA A 146 -10.30 -10.15 -20.97
C ALA A 146 -10.38 -9.95 -19.44
N LYS A 147 -9.81 -8.84 -18.93
CA LYS A 147 -9.73 -8.51 -17.50
C LYS A 147 -9.03 -9.60 -16.68
N THR A 148 -8.01 -10.21 -17.25
CA THR A 148 -7.23 -11.30 -16.64
C THR A 148 -5.74 -10.95 -16.60
N VAL A 149 -5.03 -11.59 -15.68
CA VAL A 149 -3.57 -11.62 -15.75
C VAL A 149 -3.18 -12.49 -16.94
N TYR A 150 -2.54 -11.93 -17.95
CA TYR A 150 -2.08 -12.66 -19.13
C TYR A 150 -0.77 -13.40 -18.84
N ALA A 151 0.19 -12.68 -18.29
CA ALA A 151 1.52 -13.19 -18.00
C ALA A 151 2.05 -12.57 -16.71
N ARG A 152 2.89 -13.31 -16.00
CA ARG A 152 3.59 -12.86 -14.79
C ARG A 152 5.00 -13.42 -14.75
N SER A 153 5.94 -12.65 -14.22
CA SER A 153 7.31 -13.05 -13.94
C SER A 153 7.73 -12.49 -12.59
N VAL A 154 8.66 -13.17 -11.92
CA VAL A 154 9.22 -12.70 -10.64
C VAL A 154 10.71 -12.96 -10.58
N SER A 155 11.41 -12.10 -9.85
CA SER A 155 12.84 -12.25 -9.59
C SER A 155 13.19 -11.67 -8.22
N ARG A 156 14.38 -12.03 -7.72
CA ARG A 156 14.89 -11.53 -6.45
C ARG A 156 16.27 -10.96 -6.64
N SER A 157 16.57 -9.88 -5.93
CA SER A 157 17.90 -9.27 -5.92
C SER A 157 18.40 -8.96 -4.53
N VAL A 158 19.71 -8.74 -4.43
CA VAL A 158 20.35 -8.18 -3.24
C VAL A 158 19.82 -6.77 -2.93
N VAL A 159 19.81 -6.38 -1.66
CA VAL A 159 19.28 -5.07 -1.19
C VAL A 159 20.27 -3.89 -1.29
N ASN A 160 21.49 -4.15 -1.77
CA ASN A 160 22.59 -3.19 -1.69
C ASN A 160 22.53 -2.15 -2.82
N ASN A 161 22.84 -0.89 -2.50
CA ASN A 161 23.00 0.22 -3.45
C ASN A 161 21.75 0.53 -4.30
N VAL A 162 20.56 0.42 -3.71
CA VAL A 162 19.30 0.80 -4.36
C VAL A 162 18.68 1.96 -3.61
N ASP A 163 18.42 3.05 -4.34
CA ASP A 163 17.66 4.19 -3.82
C ASP A 163 16.16 3.88 -3.87
N ILE A 164 15.60 3.68 -2.69
CA ILE A 164 14.16 3.44 -2.50
C ILE A 164 13.51 4.59 -1.72
N ALA A 165 14.11 5.78 -1.72
CA ALA A 165 13.44 6.97 -1.22
C ALA A 165 12.11 7.17 -1.96
N PRO A 166 11.02 7.52 -1.26
CA PRO A 166 9.76 7.86 -1.91
C PRO A 166 9.96 8.98 -2.93
N ALA A 167 9.21 8.92 -4.02
CA ALA A 167 9.06 10.07 -4.90
C ALA A 167 8.56 11.30 -4.11
N ALA A 168 8.88 12.50 -4.60
CA ALA A 168 8.62 13.75 -3.86
C ALA A 168 7.15 13.88 -3.42
N SER A 169 6.20 13.65 -4.34
CA SER A 169 4.76 13.70 -4.00
C SER A 169 4.37 12.76 -2.85
N TYR A 170 4.98 11.58 -2.76
CA TYR A 170 4.73 10.61 -1.69
C TYR A 170 5.51 10.92 -0.42
N SER A 171 6.70 11.51 -0.54
CA SER A 171 7.47 12.00 0.61
C SER A 171 6.66 13.07 1.35
N ASP A 172 6.13 14.03 0.60
CA ASP A 172 5.42 15.20 1.13
C ASP A 172 4.02 14.86 1.63
N SER A 173 3.43 13.76 1.13
CA SER A 173 2.07 13.32 1.50
C SER A 173 1.93 13.05 3.00
N PRO A 174 0.95 13.68 3.69
CA PRO A 174 0.76 13.54 5.13
C PRO A 174 0.15 12.19 5.53
N VAL A 175 -0.67 11.62 4.65
CA VAL A 175 -1.44 10.40 4.91
C VAL A 175 -0.89 9.23 4.10
N TRP A 176 -0.77 8.09 4.75
CA TRP A 176 -0.55 6.80 4.14
C TRP A 176 -1.75 5.89 4.33
N GLY A 177 -2.11 5.17 3.28
CA GLY A 177 -3.15 4.15 3.28
C GLY A 177 -3.24 3.49 1.91
N MET A 178 -3.97 2.37 1.84
CA MET A 178 -4.15 1.62 0.60
C MET A 178 -5.63 1.48 0.24
N ASP A 179 -6.04 2.18 -0.80
CA ASP A 179 -7.35 2.01 -1.42
C ASP A 179 -7.48 0.63 -2.10
N ALA A 180 -8.73 0.23 -2.38
CA ALA A 180 -9.03 -1.01 -3.07
C ALA A 180 -8.32 -1.15 -4.43
N ALA A 181 -8.19 -0.05 -5.18
CA ALA A 181 -7.47 -0.01 -6.45
C ALA A 181 -5.98 -0.36 -6.31
N THR A 182 -5.29 0.26 -5.35
CA THR A 182 -3.87 -0.02 -5.07
C THR A 182 -3.67 -1.44 -4.56
N ARG A 183 -4.54 -1.93 -3.68
CA ARG A 183 -4.49 -3.34 -3.23
C ARG A 183 -4.68 -4.30 -4.40
N ALA A 184 -5.67 -4.03 -5.25
CA ALA A 184 -5.94 -4.84 -6.43
C ALA A 184 -4.77 -4.86 -7.44
N TYR A 185 -4.09 -3.73 -7.64
CA TYR A 185 -2.83 -3.67 -8.41
C TYR A 185 -1.79 -4.64 -7.84
N ILE A 186 -1.53 -4.51 -6.53
CA ILE A 186 -0.50 -5.30 -5.84
C ILE A 186 -0.84 -6.79 -5.92
N GLU A 187 -2.10 -7.15 -5.69
CA GLU A 187 -2.56 -8.53 -5.75
C GLU A 187 -2.47 -9.11 -7.16
N ALA A 188 -2.87 -8.36 -8.18
CA ALA A 188 -2.75 -8.78 -9.58
C ALA A 188 -1.29 -9.11 -9.94
N CYS A 189 -0.33 -8.32 -9.47
CA CYS A 189 1.08 -8.65 -9.65
C CYS A 189 1.51 -9.80 -8.75
N GLN A 190 1.45 -9.64 -7.43
CA GLN A 190 2.15 -10.53 -6.50
C GLN A 190 1.51 -11.91 -6.38
N LYS A 191 0.18 -12.00 -6.51
CA LYS A 191 -0.60 -13.23 -6.29
C LYS A 191 -1.26 -13.77 -7.57
N GLY A 192 -1.51 -12.91 -8.56
CA GLY A 192 -2.18 -13.28 -9.80
C GLY A 192 -1.47 -14.39 -10.58
N GLN A 193 -2.24 -15.26 -11.24
CA GLN A 193 -1.71 -16.30 -12.13
C GLN A 193 -2.24 -16.08 -13.55
N PRO A 194 -1.53 -16.51 -14.60
CA PRO A 194 -2.05 -16.46 -15.96
C PRO A 194 -3.47 -17.03 -16.07
N GLY A 195 -4.39 -16.29 -16.68
CA GLY A 195 -5.79 -16.63 -16.83
C GLY A 195 -6.70 -16.25 -15.65
N THR A 196 -6.16 -15.83 -14.51
CA THR A 196 -7.00 -15.44 -13.36
C THR A 196 -7.59 -14.04 -13.55
N PRO A 197 -8.85 -13.81 -13.14
CA PRO A 197 -9.48 -12.51 -13.24
C PRO A 197 -8.76 -11.48 -12.36
N VAL A 198 -8.72 -10.24 -12.84
CA VAL A 198 -8.26 -9.08 -12.09
C VAL A 198 -9.46 -8.34 -11.52
N SER A 199 -9.32 -7.84 -10.28
CA SER A 199 -10.39 -7.10 -9.60
C SER A 199 -10.86 -5.90 -10.42
N ALA A 200 -12.18 -5.72 -10.49
CA ALA A 200 -12.79 -4.55 -11.12
C ALA A 200 -12.27 -3.23 -10.53
N ALA A 201 -11.95 -3.21 -9.23
CA ALA A 201 -11.36 -2.03 -8.58
C ALA A 201 -10.05 -1.57 -9.24
N TYR A 202 -9.26 -2.48 -9.83
CA TYR A 202 -8.07 -2.11 -10.59
C TYR A 202 -8.38 -1.79 -12.05
N ILE A 203 -9.26 -2.53 -12.71
CA ILE A 203 -9.58 -2.27 -14.13
C ILE A 203 -10.30 -0.93 -14.30
N ASP A 204 -11.27 -0.64 -13.44
CA ASP A 204 -12.14 0.53 -13.56
C ASP A 204 -11.39 1.83 -13.23
N GLN A 205 -10.33 1.77 -12.40
CA GLN A 205 -9.53 2.94 -12.02
C GLN A 205 -8.48 3.36 -13.05
N LEU A 206 -8.29 2.61 -14.13
CA LEU A 206 -7.16 2.77 -15.04
C LEU A 206 -7.09 4.17 -15.69
N GLY A 207 -8.25 4.76 -16.02
CA GLY A 207 -8.31 6.16 -16.49
C GLY A 207 -7.86 7.15 -15.40
N ALA A 208 -8.38 6.99 -14.18
CA ALA A 208 -8.01 7.82 -13.04
C ALA A 208 -6.51 7.68 -12.73
N ALA A 209 -5.94 6.46 -12.78
CA ALA A 209 -4.52 6.22 -12.57
C ALA A 209 -3.64 6.98 -13.56
N ALA A 210 -4.02 6.99 -14.85
CA ALA A 210 -3.30 7.75 -15.86
C ALA A 210 -3.37 9.26 -15.59
N ARG A 211 -4.52 9.77 -15.18
CA ARG A 211 -4.67 11.18 -14.81
C ARG A 211 -3.91 11.54 -13.52
N ILE A 212 -3.88 10.65 -12.54
CA ILE A 212 -3.09 10.80 -11.30
C ILE A 212 -1.60 10.89 -11.61
N ARG A 213 -1.10 10.11 -12.58
CA ARG A 213 0.29 10.22 -13.03
C ARG A 213 0.59 11.60 -13.60
N GLU A 214 -0.29 12.13 -14.45
CA GLU A 214 -0.13 13.47 -15.03
C GLU A 214 -0.15 14.57 -13.95
N ALA A 215 -1.08 14.45 -12.99
CA ALA A 215 -1.18 15.37 -11.86
C ALA A 215 0.08 15.33 -10.97
N THR A 216 0.59 14.13 -10.70
CA THR A 216 1.81 13.92 -9.91
C THR A 216 3.02 14.53 -10.61
N ALA A 217 3.16 14.34 -11.92
CA ALA A 217 4.24 14.95 -12.69
C ALA A 217 4.16 16.48 -12.68
N ALA A 218 2.96 17.07 -12.76
CA ALA A 218 2.77 18.51 -12.66
C ALA A 218 3.16 19.04 -11.27
N TYR A 219 2.77 18.34 -10.20
CA TYR A 219 3.12 18.73 -8.83
C TYR A 219 4.63 18.77 -8.63
N GLU A 220 5.33 17.74 -9.06
CA GLU A 220 6.78 17.62 -8.89
C GLU A 220 7.57 18.55 -9.81
N ALA A 221 6.96 19.00 -10.91
CA ALA A 221 7.49 20.07 -11.74
C ALA A 221 7.27 21.48 -11.15
N GLY A 222 6.55 21.60 -10.02
CA GLY A 222 6.21 22.89 -9.39
C GLY A 222 4.97 23.58 -9.98
N ASP A 223 4.30 22.96 -10.96
CA ASP A 223 3.05 23.48 -11.53
C ASP A 223 1.86 23.03 -10.68
N HIS A 224 1.77 23.59 -9.47
CA HIS A 224 0.78 23.19 -8.47
C HIS A 224 -0.66 23.53 -8.88
N ALA A 225 -0.86 24.57 -9.70
CA ALA A 225 -2.18 24.91 -10.24
C ALA A 225 -2.68 23.83 -11.20
N LYS A 226 -1.84 23.41 -12.15
CA LYS A 226 -2.16 22.30 -13.06
C LYS A 226 -2.32 20.99 -12.30
N ALA A 227 -1.46 20.71 -11.31
CA ALA A 227 -1.56 19.52 -10.48
C ALA A 227 -2.92 19.43 -9.78
N ARG A 228 -3.35 20.53 -9.13
CA ARG A 228 -4.67 20.64 -8.49
C ARG A 228 -5.79 20.31 -9.48
N ASP A 229 -5.78 20.92 -10.65
CA ASP A 229 -6.85 20.74 -11.64
C ASP A 229 -6.89 19.30 -12.17
N LEU A 230 -5.73 18.72 -12.49
CA LEU A 230 -5.64 17.31 -12.91
C LEU A 230 -6.05 16.33 -11.80
N TYR A 231 -5.72 16.59 -10.53
CA TYR A 231 -6.21 15.75 -9.43
C TYR A 231 -7.72 15.88 -9.23
N ARG A 232 -8.31 17.06 -9.43
CA ARG A 232 -9.78 17.22 -9.42
C ARG A 232 -10.41 16.40 -10.54
N GLU A 233 -9.86 16.47 -11.75
CA GLU A 233 -10.31 15.65 -12.87
C GLU A 233 -10.15 14.15 -12.62
N ALA A 234 -9.05 13.73 -11.96
CA ALA A 234 -8.88 12.34 -11.56
C ALA A 234 -9.94 11.89 -10.55
N LYS A 235 -10.30 12.74 -9.59
CA LYS A 235 -11.27 12.44 -8.54
C LYS A 235 -12.65 12.10 -9.11
N GLU A 236 -13.06 12.80 -10.17
CA GLU A 236 -14.37 12.62 -10.81
C GLU A 236 -14.44 11.37 -11.72
N GLN A 237 -13.31 10.71 -11.99
CA GLN A 237 -13.28 9.51 -12.82
C GLN A 237 -13.68 8.25 -12.02
N PRO A 238 -14.15 7.18 -12.71
CA PRO A 238 -14.36 5.89 -12.08
C PRO A 238 -13.12 5.41 -11.33
N GLY A 239 -13.31 4.99 -10.08
CA GLY A 239 -12.23 4.59 -9.19
C GLY A 239 -11.30 5.74 -8.76
N GLY A 240 -11.62 7.01 -9.04
CA GLY A 240 -10.79 8.18 -8.75
C GLY A 240 -10.83 8.68 -7.31
N ASP A 241 -11.89 8.35 -6.55
CA ASP A 241 -11.96 8.66 -5.12
C ASP A 241 -10.98 7.78 -4.34
N GLN A 242 -9.74 8.25 -4.20
CA GLN A 242 -8.61 7.55 -3.59
C GLN A 242 -7.79 8.49 -2.70
N LEU A 243 -7.16 7.96 -1.65
CA LEU A 243 -6.26 8.70 -0.76
C LEU A 243 -5.10 9.37 -1.51
N ARG A 244 -4.56 8.75 -2.55
CA ARG A 244 -3.48 9.37 -3.36
C ARG A 244 -3.93 10.61 -4.13
N VAL A 245 -5.21 10.68 -4.53
CA VAL A 245 -5.79 11.88 -5.15
C VAL A 245 -5.98 12.96 -4.10
N LEU A 246 -6.52 12.60 -2.93
CA LEU A 246 -6.74 13.54 -1.83
C LEU A 246 -5.41 14.10 -1.28
N ASN A 247 -4.37 13.27 -1.14
CA ASN A 247 -3.01 13.73 -0.82
C ASN A 247 -2.51 14.73 -1.87
N GLY A 248 -2.64 14.41 -3.17
CA GLY A 248 -2.24 15.30 -4.26
C GLY A 248 -2.97 16.65 -4.25
N LEU A 249 -4.28 16.64 -3.99
CA LEU A 249 -5.08 17.85 -3.82
C LEU A 249 -4.62 18.65 -2.61
N TYR A 250 -4.45 18.02 -1.45
CA TYR A 250 -3.97 18.67 -0.23
C TYR A 250 -2.63 19.38 -0.47
N LEU A 251 -1.67 18.67 -1.07
CA LEU A 251 -0.35 19.21 -1.37
C LEU A 251 -0.42 20.38 -2.35
N SER A 252 -1.26 20.27 -3.38
CA SER A 252 -1.44 21.33 -4.37
C SER A 252 -2.09 22.57 -3.75
N TYR A 253 -3.14 22.40 -2.95
CA TYR A 253 -3.79 23.51 -2.23
C TYR A 253 -2.84 24.18 -1.24
N ALA A 254 -2.09 23.39 -0.46
CA ALA A 254 -1.11 23.90 0.48
C ALA A 254 -0.02 24.72 -0.23
N ALA A 255 0.52 24.23 -1.35
CA ALA A 255 1.53 24.93 -2.13
C ALA A 255 1.02 26.24 -2.77
N LEU A 256 -0.29 26.31 -3.06
CA LEU A 256 -0.96 27.52 -3.58
C LEU A 256 -1.42 28.49 -2.48
N GLY A 257 -1.26 28.15 -1.20
CA GLY A 257 -1.76 28.94 -0.06
C GLY A 257 -3.28 28.84 0.18
N GLU A 258 -3.96 27.93 -0.50
CA GLU A 258 -5.40 27.68 -0.40
C GLU A 258 -5.75 26.87 0.86
N THR A 259 -5.51 27.46 2.03
CA THR A 259 -5.53 26.76 3.33
C THR A 259 -6.88 26.13 3.66
N SER A 260 -7.99 26.80 3.37
CA SER A 260 -9.34 26.26 3.63
C SER A 260 -9.61 24.97 2.83
N GLN A 261 -9.23 24.94 1.56
CA GLN A 261 -9.35 23.78 0.68
C GLN A 261 -8.41 22.66 1.11
N ALA A 262 -7.19 22.98 1.55
CA ALA A 262 -6.26 22.00 2.11
C ALA A 262 -6.86 21.34 3.36
N ASP A 263 -7.35 22.12 4.33
CA ASP A 263 -7.97 21.60 5.56
C ASP A 263 -9.21 20.74 5.25
N SER A 264 -10.08 21.19 4.36
CA SER A 264 -11.25 20.42 3.91
C SER A 264 -10.85 19.10 3.22
N THR A 265 -9.77 19.11 2.44
CA THR A 265 -9.25 17.91 1.78
C THR A 265 -8.63 16.95 2.80
N PHE A 266 -7.99 17.47 3.85
CA PHE A 266 -7.51 16.64 4.95
C PHE A 266 -8.65 15.94 5.69
N GLY A 267 -9.75 16.65 5.98
CA GLY A 267 -10.97 16.02 6.53
C GLY A 267 -11.50 14.86 5.66
N GLN A 268 -11.52 15.04 4.34
CA GLN A 268 -11.89 13.97 3.40
C GLN A 268 -10.94 12.76 3.47
N MET A 269 -9.63 12.99 3.62
CA MET A 269 -8.67 11.89 3.83
C MET A 269 -8.96 11.11 5.11
N VAL A 270 -9.29 11.82 6.20
CA VAL A 270 -9.62 11.20 7.48
C VAL A 270 -10.89 10.34 7.35
N GLU A 271 -11.97 10.92 6.80
CA GLU A 271 -13.23 10.21 6.58
C GLU A 271 -13.01 8.95 5.72
N ARG A 272 -12.20 9.07 4.66
CA ARG A 272 -11.86 7.93 3.80
C ARG A 272 -11.00 6.89 4.53
N GLY A 273 -9.99 7.30 5.29
CA GLY A 273 -9.19 6.38 6.11
C GLY A 273 -10.05 5.58 7.10
N PHE A 274 -11.03 6.22 7.74
CA PHE A 274 -11.98 5.51 8.61
C PHE A 274 -12.86 4.53 7.85
N SER A 275 -13.29 4.87 6.63
CA SER A 275 -14.04 3.94 5.76
C SER A 275 -13.19 2.72 5.34
N LEU A 276 -11.87 2.89 5.24
CA LEU A 276 -10.91 1.82 4.96
C LEU A 276 -10.51 1.03 6.21
N GLY A 277 -10.95 1.46 7.39
CA GLY A 277 -10.61 0.89 8.68
C GLY A 277 -9.26 1.35 9.27
N GLN A 278 -8.47 2.12 8.52
CA GLN A 278 -7.15 2.59 8.95
C GLN A 278 -6.74 3.87 8.23
N LEU A 279 -6.06 4.74 8.96
CA LEU A 279 -5.43 5.96 8.46
C LEU A 279 -4.01 6.08 9.04
N GLY A 280 -2.97 5.92 8.23
CA GLY A 280 -1.61 6.26 8.64
C GLY A 280 -1.37 7.74 8.48
N VAL A 281 -0.87 8.42 9.52
CA VAL A 281 -0.45 9.82 9.44
C VAL A 281 1.01 9.92 9.85
N LYS A 282 1.80 10.64 9.04
CA LYS A 282 3.23 10.84 9.29
C LYS A 282 3.41 12.02 10.24
N PHE A 283 3.64 11.73 11.51
CA PHE A 283 4.15 12.71 12.47
C PHE A 283 5.64 12.50 12.66
N LEU A 284 6.44 13.51 12.31
CA LEU A 284 7.87 13.45 12.57
C LEU A 284 8.14 13.87 14.02
N PHE A 285 8.77 12.98 14.77
CA PHE A 285 9.22 13.20 16.14
C PHE A 285 10.73 13.42 16.18
N GLU A 286 11.20 14.12 17.22
CA GLU A 286 12.62 14.17 17.52
C GLU A 286 13.17 12.76 17.83
N PRO A 287 14.47 12.49 17.54
CA PRO A 287 15.11 11.22 17.88
C PRO A 287 14.93 10.87 19.35
N ASN A 288 14.57 9.61 19.64
CA ASN A 288 14.36 9.09 20.99
C ASN A 288 13.39 9.93 21.86
N SER A 289 12.42 10.61 21.24
CA SER A 289 11.52 11.54 21.91
C SER A 289 10.06 11.42 21.44
N THR A 290 9.16 11.90 22.28
CA THR A 290 7.73 12.11 21.98
C THR A 290 7.43 13.55 21.54
N ALA A 291 8.42 14.44 21.57
CA ALA A 291 8.29 15.78 21.01
C ALA A 291 8.26 15.71 19.48
N PHE A 292 7.40 16.53 18.85
CA PHE A 292 7.44 16.72 17.41
C PHE A 292 8.74 17.41 16.99
N ASN A 293 9.16 17.15 15.76
CA ASN A 293 10.31 17.79 15.17
C ASN A 293 10.17 19.33 15.22
N ALA A 294 11.25 20.01 15.61
CA ALA A 294 11.26 21.45 15.80
C ALA A 294 11.10 22.25 14.49
N ASP A 295 11.33 21.64 13.32
CA ASP A 295 11.11 22.28 12.04
C ASP A 295 9.61 22.54 11.83
N ARG A 296 9.26 23.83 11.89
CA ARG A 296 7.89 24.32 11.69
C ARG A 296 7.36 24.02 10.29
N LYS A 297 8.22 23.87 9.27
CA LYS A 297 7.78 23.46 7.92
C LYS A 297 7.14 22.08 7.92
N LEU A 298 7.56 21.22 8.85
CA LEU A 298 7.03 19.86 9.00
C LEU A 298 5.86 19.84 9.99
N SER A 299 6.01 20.51 11.13
CA SER A 299 5.10 20.33 12.27
C SER A 299 3.95 21.35 12.37
N ALA A 300 3.95 22.43 11.58
CA ALA A 300 2.93 23.49 11.69
C ALA A 300 1.50 23.00 11.46
N SER A 301 1.30 22.00 10.58
CA SER A 301 -0.03 21.47 10.25
C SER A 301 -0.55 20.46 11.28
N TYR A 302 0.31 19.89 12.13
CA TYR A 302 -0.06 18.78 13.01
C TYR A 302 -1.21 19.10 13.98
N PRO A 303 -1.28 20.29 14.62
CA PRO A 303 -2.42 20.63 15.46
C PRO A 303 -3.75 20.66 14.69
N ALA A 304 -3.74 21.14 13.43
CA ALA A 304 -4.93 21.14 12.58
C ALA A 304 -5.36 19.71 12.22
N TRP A 305 -4.40 18.86 11.84
CA TRP A 305 -4.67 17.46 11.55
C TRP A 305 -5.26 16.71 12.74
N LEU A 306 -4.69 16.88 13.93
CA LEU A 306 -5.17 16.21 15.15
C LEU A 306 -6.58 16.66 15.53
N ARG A 307 -6.88 17.95 15.36
CA ARG A 307 -8.24 18.48 15.57
C ARG A 307 -9.22 17.85 14.57
N GLU A 308 -8.85 17.78 13.30
CA GLU A 308 -9.72 17.19 12.27
C GLU A 308 -9.97 15.70 12.52
N ILE A 309 -8.92 14.92 12.83
CA ILE A 309 -9.07 13.50 13.16
C ILE A 309 -10.01 13.30 14.35
N ALA A 310 -9.85 14.09 15.41
CA ALA A 310 -10.71 14.02 16.59
C ALA A 310 -12.17 14.41 16.28
N ALA A 311 -12.37 15.46 15.48
CA ALA A 311 -13.69 15.91 15.05
C ALA A 311 -14.38 14.86 14.16
N SER A 312 -13.70 14.33 13.16
CA SER A 312 -14.24 13.29 12.28
C SER A 312 -14.55 12.01 13.05
N ALA A 313 -13.72 11.61 14.02
CA ALA A 313 -13.96 10.41 14.83
C ALA A 313 -15.18 10.57 15.75
N THR A 314 -15.35 11.77 16.31
CA THR A 314 -16.54 12.13 17.10
C THR A 314 -17.78 12.08 16.23
N LYS A 315 -17.78 12.77 15.09
CA LYS A 315 -18.88 12.81 14.11
C LYS A 315 -19.25 11.42 13.60
N ALA A 316 -18.28 10.59 13.27
CA ALA A 316 -18.49 9.24 12.75
C ALA A 316 -18.91 8.23 13.82
N GLY A 317 -18.84 8.59 15.10
CA GLY A 317 -19.22 7.67 16.16
C GLY A 317 -18.24 6.50 16.34
N VAL A 318 -16.99 6.61 15.87
CA VAL A 318 -16.01 5.52 15.93
C VAL A 318 -15.06 5.64 17.13
N CYS A 319 -14.55 4.50 17.60
CA CYS A 319 -13.41 4.44 18.48
C CYS A 319 -12.15 4.15 17.68
N LEU A 320 -11.00 4.66 18.14
CA LEU A 320 -9.73 4.57 17.44
C LEU A 320 -8.69 3.85 18.30
N GLU A 321 -8.04 2.85 17.74
CA GLU A 321 -6.73 2.43 18.19
C GLU A 321 -5.69 3.39 17.58
N VAL A 322 -4.93 4.07 18.44
CA VAL A 322 -3.85 4.97 18.03
C VAL A 322 -2.56 4.18 18.14
N VAL A 323 -2.04 3.70 17.02
CA VAL A 323 -0.90 2.78 16.97
C VAL A 323 0.35 3.53 16.60
N GLY A 324 1.35 3.53 17.47
CA GLY A 324 2.67 4.05 17.16
C GLY A 324 3.54 3.01 16.48
N HIS A 325 4.31 3.43 15.48
CA HIS A 325 5.28 2.59 14.76
C HIS A 325 6.70 3.16 14.88
N ALA A 326 7.69 2.28 14.82
CA ALA A 326 9.10 2.61 14.78
C ALA A 326 9.81 1.89 13.63
N SER A 327 10.91 2.47 13.14
CA SER A 327 11.78 1.79 12.18
C SER A 327 12.57 0.66 12.85
N ARG A 328 13.24 -0.20 12.07
CA ARG A 328 14.10 -1.27 12.59
C ARG A 328 15.45 -0.76 13.14
N THR A 329 15.57 0.53 13.45
CA THR A 329 16.79 1.10 14.01
C THR A 329 16.72 1.14 15.52
N GLY A 330 17.82 0.77 16.19
CA GLY A 330 17.91 0.72 17.65
C GLY A 330 17.32 -0.55 18.30
N PRO A 331 17.43 -0.68 19.63
CA PRO A 331 17.00 -1.87 20.36
C PRO A 331 15.49 -2.08 20.34
N GLU A 332 15.04 -3.34 20.24
CA GLU A 332 13.62 -3.71 20.19
C GLU A 332 12.82 -3.14 21.37
N GLY A 333 13.28 -3.35 22.60
CA GLY A 333 12.58 -2.86 23.80
C GLY A 333 12.49 -1.34 23.89
N LEU A 334 13.42 -0.61 23.27
CA LEU A 334 13.32 0.85 23.15
C LEU A 334 12.25 1.24 22.13
N ASN A 335 12.23 0.59 20.96
CA ASN A 335 11.24 0.84 19.93
C ASN A 335 9.82 0.53 20.38
N ASP A 336 9.62 -0.55 21.16
CA ASP A 336 8.33 -0.90 21.74
C ASP A 336 7.82 0.19 22.68
N ARG A 337 8.66 0.65 23.59
CA ARG A 337 8.30 1.73 24.52
C ARG A 337 8.05 3.04 23.80
N LEU A 338 8.99 3.47 22.94
CA LEU A 338 8.94 4.77 22.28
C LEU A 338 7.75 4.88 21.32
N SER A 339 7.43 3.81 20.60
CA SER A 339 6.26 3.79 19.72
C SER A 339 4.96 3.95 20.52
N ARG A 340 4.83 3.26 21.66
CA ARG A 340 3.70 3.43 22.58
C ARG A 340 3.62 4.83 23.16
N ASP A 341 4.72 5.37 23.67
CA ASP A 341 4.75 6.71 24.28
C ASP A 341 4.35 7.81 23.27
N ARG A 342 4.75 7.65 22.00
CA ARG A 342 4.33 8.53 20.90
C ARG A 342 2.83 8.42 20.63
N ALA A 343 2.26 7.22 20.63
CA ALA A 343 0.82 7.03 20.49
C ALA A 343 0.03 7.66 21.65
N GLU A 344 0.49 7.47 22.90
CA GLU A 344 -0.09 8.09 24.09
C GLU A 344 -0.05 9.62 24.01
N ARG A 345 1.07 10.18 23.51
CA ARG A 345 1.19 11.61 23.25
C ARG A 345 0.18 12.11 22.22
N ILE A 346 0.01 11.41 21.11
CA ILE A 346 -1.01 11.75 20.09
C ILE A 346 -2.41 11.71 20.69
N ALA A 347 -2.75 10.65 21.43
CA ALA A 347 -4.06 10.53 22.07
C ALA A 347 -4.33 11.67 23.06
N SER A 348 -3.33 12.04 23.86
CA SER A 348 -3.41 13.19 24.78
C SER A 348 -3.64 14.51 24.04
N LEU A 349 -2.93 14.74 22.92
CA LEU A 349 -3.14 15.93 22.10
C LEU A 349 -4.54 16.00 21.51
N MET A 350 -5.05 14.88 20.98
CA MET A 350 -6.43 14.80 20.46
C MET A 350 -7.47 15.04 21.54
N ALA A 351 -7.26 14.50 22.75
CA ALA A 351 -8.14 14.75 23.90
C ALA A 351 -8.25 16.23 24.27
N GLY A 352 -7.19 17.02 24.03
CA GLY A 352 -7.20 18.46 24.20
C GLY A 352 -7.95 19.23 23.09
N GLN A 353 -8.21 18.60 21.93
CA GLN A 353 -8.88 19.25 20.79
C GLN A 353 -10.41 19.03 20.78
N ALA A 354 -10.88 17.88 21.27
CA ALA A 354 -12.30 17.52 21.25
C ALA A 354 -12.74 16.92 22.60
N PRO A 355 -13.63 17.58 23.36
CA PRO A 355 -14.16 17.02 24.59
C PRO A 355 -14.82 15.65 24.36
N GLY A 356 -14.52 14.68 25.23
CA GLY A 356 -15.12 13.33 25.19
C GLY A 356 -14.45 12.33 24.25
N ILE A 357 -13.55 12.75 23.34
CA ILE A 357 -12.85 11.80 22.46
C ILE A 357 -11.92 10.87 23.25
N SER A 358 -11.41 11.31 24.40
CA SER A 358 -10.45 10.55 25.22
C SER A 358 -10.94 9.14 25.59
N GLN A 359 -12.24 8.97 25.83
CA GLN A 359 -12.85 7.66 26.15
C GLN A 359 -12.91 6.71 24.94
N ARG A 360 -12.66 7.24 23.74
CA ARG A 360 -12.75 6.54 22.46
C ARG A 360 -11.38 6.26 21.84
N LEU A 361 -10.29 6.65 22.51
CA LEU A 361 -8.92 6.46 22.05
C LEU A 361 -8.24 5.35 22.86
N ARG A 362 -7.59 4.42 22.15
CA ARG A 362 -6.78 3.35 22.74
C ARG A 362 -5.37 3.42 22.18
N PRO A 363 -4.41 4.07 22.86
CA PRO A 363 -3.03 4.12 22.39
C PRO A 363 -2.35 2.76 22.54
N SER A 364 -1.59 2.35 21.52
CA SER A 364 -0.76 1.14 21.52
C SER A 364 0.55 1.39 20.76
N GLY A 365 1.54 0.52 20.96
CA GLY A 365 2.83 0.59 20.28
C GLY A 365 3.26 -0.78 19.78
N VAL A 366 3.72 -0.85 18.54
CA VAL A 366 4.13 -2.11 17.88
C VAL A 366 5.63 -2.19 17.58
N GLY A 367 6.40 -1.18 18.00
CA GLY A 367 7.81 -1.08 17.64
C GLY A 367 7.99 -1.18 16.12
N TYR A 368 8.89 -2.04 15.67
CA TYR A 368 9.11 -2.32 14.25
C TYR A 368 8.39 -3.57 13.73
N ARG A 369 7.54 -4.22 14.53
CA ARG A 369 6.88 -5.50 14.14
C ARG A 369 5.97 -5.34 12.92
N GLU A 370 5.40 -4.15 12.73
CA GLU A 370 4.59 -3.78 11.58
C GLU A 370 5.32 -2.78 10.63
N ALA A 371 6.65 -2.88 10.55
CA ALA A 371 7.42 -2.12 9.56
C ALA A 371 7.04 -2.55 8.14
N LEU A 372 6.82 -1.59 7.26
CA LEU A 372 6.42 -1.80 5.87
C LEU A 372 7.65 -2.00 4.98
N VAL A 373 8.60 -1.07 5.04
CA VAL A 373 9.87 -1.17 4.29
C VAL A 373 10.85 -2.05 5.05
N GLY A 374 10.98 -1.85 6.35
CA GLY A 374 11.69 -2.76 7.24
C GLY A 374 13.19 -2.91 6.94
N LEU A 375 13.83 -1.90 6.35
CA LEU A 375 15.29 -1.81 6.30
C LEU A 375 15.82 -1.16 7.58
N PRO A 376 17.02 -1.55 8.07
CA PRO A 376 17.65 -0.93 9.25
C PRO A 376 18.30 0.41 8.89
N ARG A 377 17.50 1.34 8.35
CA ARG A 377 17.90 2.69 7.95
C ARG A 377 16.99 3.70 8.63
N ASP A 378 17.53 4.87 8.95
CA ASP A 378 16.75 5.99 9.50
C ASP A 378 16.84 7.21 8.58
N ASP A 379 16.33 7.05 7.36
CA ASP A 379 16.33 8.06 6.31
C ASP A 379 14.93 8.20 5.68
N ALA A 380 14.83 8.92 4.55
CA ALA A 380 13.57 9.10 3.82
C ALA A 380 12.97 7.78 3.30
N SER A 381 13.81 6.78 2.99
CA SER A 381 13.35 5.49 2.45
C SER A 381 12.56 4.65 3.44
N THR A 382 12.75 4.88 4.74
CA THR A 382 12.05 4.18 5.83
C THR A 382 11.10 5.08 6.60
N ALA A 383 10.83 6.30 6.12
CA ALA A 383 10.00 7.26 6.84
C ALA A 383 8.58 6.78 7.12
N VAL A 384 7.99 5.97 6.23
CA VAL A 384 6.65 5.39 6.44
C VAL A 384 6.59 4.34 7.56
N ASP A 385 7.74 3.79 7.97
CA ASP A 385 7.83 2.90 9.14
C ASP A 385 7.73 3.68 10.46
N ARG A 386 7.92 5.00 10.43
CA ARG A 386 7.80 5.92 11.57
C ARG A 386 6.51 6.73 11.44
N ARG A 387 5.36 6.06 11.54
CA ARG A 387 4.02 6.67 11.44
C ARG A 387 3.23 6.48 12.72
N VAL A 388 2.12 7.21 12.82
CA VAL A 388 1.04 6.89 13.77
C VAL A 388 -0.18 6.49 12.95
N GLU A 389 -0.73 5.34 13.25
CA GLU A 389 -1.87 4.77 12.53
C GLU A 389 -3.12 4.85 13.40
N PHE A 390 -4.22 5.33 12.82
CA PHE A 390 -5.53 5.39 13.46
C PHE A 390 -6.39 4.27 12.89
N LYS A 391 -6.53 3.17 13.62
CA LYS A 391 -7.35 2.02 13.22
C LYS A 391 -8.73 2.15 13.85
N THR A 392 -9.79 2.02 13.06
CA THR A 392 -11.15 2.05 13.61
C THR A 392 -11.42 0.75 14.37
N ALA A 393 -12.07 0.87 15.53
CA ALA A 393 -12.36 -0.26 16.40
C ALA A 393 -13.74 -0.11 17.05
N PRO A 394 -14.37 -1.22 17.48
CA PRO A 394 -15.55 -1.16 18.32
C PRO A 394 -15.29 -0.37 19.62
N CYS A 395 -16.23 0.50 19.98
CA CYS A 395 -16.24 1.14 21.28
C CYS A 395 -16.51 0.11 22.39
N ALA A 396 -15.91 0.33 23.57
CA ALA A 396 -16.10 -0.53 24.74
C ALA A 396 -17.46 -0.27 25.38
#